data_AF-A0A2A2DB21-F1
#
_entry.id   AF-A0A2A2DB21-F1
#
_cell.length_a   1.000
_cell.length_b   1.000
_cell.length_c   1.000
_cell.angle_alpha   90.00
_cell.angle_beta   90.00
_cell.angle_gamma   90.00
#
_symmetry.space_group_name_H-M   'P 1'
#
loop_
_entity.id
_entity.type
_entity.pdbx_description
1 polymer ?
#
loop_
_entity_poly.entity_id
_entity_poly.type
_entity_poly.pdbx_seq_one_letter_code
_entity_poly.pdbx_strand_id
1 'polypeptide(L)'
;MGCSGREDITYTPGLGLSSSPSTVSVDGTYHCADGPGHLVTATYHTEGTTGGSCLLLAGNRSEETLHYADGGTTVIAYRSGPSVRLVGVNTAVLDGVVVSGRGKGSVAEKTIHTLPAGLPTDCVLAGGIKHTIAFTHLSIHP
;
A
#
# COMPACT_ATOMS: atom_id res chain seq x y z
N MET A 1 2.40 0.15 -17.27
CA MET A 1 2.52 1.47 -16.60
C MET A 1 3.28 1.26 -15.31
N GLY A 2 4.24 2.13 -14.99
CA GLY A 2 4.98 2.08 -13.73
C GLY A 2 4.76 3.37 -12.95
N CYS A 3 4.52 3.26 -11.66
CA CYS A 3 4.24 4.36 -10.76
C CYS A 3 5.12 4.26 -9.52
N SER A 4 5.65 5.39 -9.08
CA SER A 4 6.40 5.49 -7.82
C SER A 4 5.74 6.53 -6.93
N GLY A 5 5.67 6.24 -5.63
CA GLY A 5 4.87 7.05 -4.72
C GLY A 5 5.35 7.00 -3.29
N ARG A 6 4.66 7.80 -2.48
CA ARG A 6 4.78 7.81 -1.03
C ARG A 6 3.39 7.76 -0.45
N GLU A 7 3.24 7.00 0.61
CA GLU A 7 1.97 6.84 1.30
C GLU A 7 2.09 6.95 2.81
N ASP A 8 0.97 7.32 3.38
CA ASP A 8 0.73 7.46 4.81
C ASP A 8 -0.28 6.39 5.21
N ILE A 9 0.09 5.53 6.14
CA ILE A 9 -0.68 4.34 6.52
C ILE A 9 -1.10 4.49 7.97
N THR A 10 -2.40 4.39 8.23
CA THR A 10 -3.00 4.42 9.57
C THR A 10 -3.62 3.07 9.91
N TYR A 11 -3.37 2.59 11.13
CA TYR A 11 -3.86 1.31 11.65
C TYR A 11 -4.81 1.52 12.84
N THR A 12 -6.00 0.91 12.79
CA THR A 12 -6.96 0.92 13.90
C THR A 12 -7.57 -0.47 14.16
N PRO A 13 -7.35 -1.09 15.33
CA PRO A 13 -6.39 -0.69 16.36
C PRO A 13 -4.94 -0.74 15.85
N GLY A 14 -4.00 -0.12 16.59
CA GLY A 14 -2.58 -0.12 16.23
C GLY A 14 -1.97 -1.52 16.21
N LEU A 15 -0.92 -1.72 15.39
CA LEU A 15 -0.23 -3.00 15.26
C LEU A 15 0.66 -3.27 16.48
N GLY A 16 0.30 -4.27 17.28
CA GLY A 16 1.08 -4.75 18.42
C GLY A 16 1.95 -5.97 18.08
N LEU A 17 2.48 -6.62 19.12
CA LEU A 17 3.24 -7.88 18.99
C LEU A 17 2.37 -9.07 18.58
N SER A 18 1.14 -9.14 19.08
CA SER A 18 0.18 -10.18 18.73
C SER A 18 -0.51 -9.86 17.42
N SER A 19 -0.60 -10.85 16.53
CA SER A 19 -1.36 -10.72 15.29
C SER A 19 -2.84 -10.55 15.62
N SER A 20 -3.39 -9.37 15.38
CA SER A 20 -4.82 -9.08 15.52
C SER A 20 -5.29 -8.34 14.26
N PRO A 21 -6.55 -8.52 13.83
CA PRO A 21 -7.07 -7.78 12.70
C PRO A 21 -7.06 -6.27 12.99
N SER A 22 -6.50 -5.50 12.07
CA SER A 22 -6.53 -4.04 12.10
C SER A 22 -7.14 -3.52 10.80
N THR A 23 -7.99 -2.51 10.91
CA THR A 23 -8.37 -1.70 9.76
C THR A 23 -7.17 -0.88 9.33
N VAL A 24 -6.95 -0.83 8.02
CA VAL A 24 -5.90 -0.03 7.39
C VAL A 24 -6.57 1.03 6.53
N SER A 25 -6.15 2.27 6.71
CA SER A 25 -6.48 3.38 5.83
C SER A 25 -5.17 3.96 5.29
N VAL A 26 -5.11 4.19 3.98
CA VAL A 26 -3.92 4.67 3.30
C VAL A 26 -4.27 5.84 2.41
N ASP A 27 -3.51 6.91 2.56
CA ASP A 27 -3.54 8.06 1.66
C ASP A 27 -2.17 8.19 0.99
N GLY A 28 -2.16 8.42 -0.32
CA GLY A 28 -0.90 8.50 -1.03
C GLY A 28 -0.98 9.25 -2.34
N THR A 29 0.21 9.44 -2.92
CA THR A 29 0.38 10.06 -4.23
C THR A 29 1.40 9.27 -5.03
N TYR A 30 1.09 9.05 -6.30
CA TYR A 30 1.95 8.43 -7.30
C TYR A 30 2.36 9.43 -8.38
N HIS A 31 3.55 9.21 -8.92
CA HIS A 31 3.97 9.69 -10.22
C HIS A 31 4.07 8.48 -11.15
N CYS A 32 3.20 8.43 -12.16
CA CYS A 32 3.03 7.32 -13.08
C CYS A 32 3.59 7.68 -14.47
N ALA A 33 4.42 6.79 -15.02
CA ALA A 33 4.87 6.86 -16.40
C ALA A 33 3.86 6.14 -17.31
N ASP A 34 3.13 6.91 -18.11
CA ASP A 34 2.15 6.44 -19.09
C ASP A 34 2.66 6.52 -20.55
N GLY A 35 3.86 7.07 -20.76
CA GLY A 35 4.56 7.09 -22.04
C GLY A 35 6.01 7.58 -21.91
N PRO A 36 6.81 7.52 -22.98
CA PRO A 36 8.19 8.00 -22.96
C PRO A 36 8.26 9.48 -22.56
N GLY A 37 8.88 9.78 -21.41
CA GLY A 37 9.06 11.15 -20.92
C GLY A 37 7.79 11.83 -20.39
N HIS A 38 6.65 11.12 -20.33
CA HIS A 38 5.42 11.66 -19.77
C HIS A 38 5.15 11.06 -18.39
N LEU A 39 4.89 11.94 -17.43
CA LEU A 39 4.56 11.61 -16.05
C LEU A 39 3.22 12.24 -15.70
N VAL A 40 2.30 11.42 -15.22
CA VAL A 40 1.02 11.86 -14.66
C VAL A 40 1.01 11.62 -13.16
N THR A 41 0.54 12.60 -12.41
CA THR A 41 0.37 12.46 -10.95
C THR A 41 -1.00 11.84 -10.67
N ALA A 42 -1.06 10.90 -9.73
CA ALA A 42 -2.30 10.33 -9.25
C ALA A 42 -2.36 10.34 -7.73
N THR A 43 -3.49 10.76 -7.15
CA THR A 43 -3.77 10.60 -5.72
C THR A 43 -4.62 9.37 -5.50
N TYR A 44 -4.45 8.70 -4.36
CA TYR A 44 -5.29 7.55 -4.03
C TYR A 44 -5.63 7.48 -2.56
N HIS A 45 -6.75 6.81 -2.32
CA HIS A 45 -7.18 6.35 -1.02
C HIS A 45 -7.43 4.85 -1.09
N THR A 46 -7.00 4.14 -0.05
CA THR A 46 -7.18 2.69 0.07
C THR A 46 -7.68 2.36 1.46
N GLU A 47 -8.80 1.64 1.51
CA GLU A 47 -9.29 1.01 2.74
C GLU A 47 -9.13 -0.50 2.64
N GLY A 48 -8.77 -1.11 3.76
CA GLY A 48 -8.64 -2.55 3.84
C GLY A 48 -8.52 -3.05 5.26
N THR A 49 -8.31 -4.35 5.38
CA THR A 49 -7.95 -4.99 6.64
C THR A 49 -6.62 -5.67 6.49
N THR A 50 -5.81 -5.62 7.54
CA THR A 50 -4.56 -6.37 7.64
C THR A 50 -4.64 -7.31 8.84
N GLY A 51 -4.17 -8.53 8.66
CA GLY A 51 -3.92 -9.45 9.76
C GLY A 51 -2.43 -9.48 10.02
N GLY A 52 -1.93 -8.80 11.05
CA GLY A 52 -0.49 -8.75 11.24
C GLY A 52 -0.07 -8.32 12.62
N SER A 53 1.23 -8.43 12.85
CA SER A 53 1.92 -7.78 13.96
C SER A 53 2.80 -6.67 13.40
N CYS A 54 3.35 -5.84 14.28
CA CYS A 54 4.38 -4.87 13.90
C CYS A 54 5.61 -5.51 13.20
N LEU A 55 5.77 -6.83 13.30
CA LEU A 55 6.90 -7.58 12.74
C LEU A 55 6.62 -8.10 11.33
N LEU A 56 5.35 -8.40 11.02
CA LEU A 56 4.92 -9.03 9.77
C LEU A 56 3.49 -8.57 9.44
N LEU A 57 3.32 -7.83 8.35
CA LEU A 57 2.01 -7.58 7.77
C LEU A 57 1.57 -8.83 7.02
N ALA A 58 0.48 -9.49 7.41
CA ALA A 58 -0.10 -10.57 6.61
C ALA A 58 -1.47 -10.13 6.08
N GLY A 59 -1.80 -10.61 4.88
CA GLY A 59 -3.19 -10.64 4.45
C GLY A 59 -3.85 -9.26 4.29
N ASN A 60 -3.64 -8.57 3.18
CA ASN A 60 -4.40 -7.37 2.86
C ASN A 60 -5.39 -7.65 1.72
N ARG A 61 -6.69 -7.51 1.98
CA ARG A 61 -7.67 -7.32 0.91
C ARG A 61 -8.07 -5.86 0.94
N SER A 62 -7.87 -5.18 -0.16
CA SER A 62 -8.12 -3.75 -0.24
C SER A 62 -8.52 -3.35 -1.65
N GLU A 63 -9.25 -2.25 -1.73
CA GLU A 63 -9.55 -1.59 -2.99
C GLU A 63 -8.86 -0.22 -2.99
N GLU A 64 -8.11 0.05 -4.04
CA GLU A 64 -7.40 1.32 -4.24
C GLU A 64 -8.02 2.05 -5.43
N THR A 65 -8.46 3.29 -5.19
CA THR A 65 -8.94 4.16 -6.27
C THR A 65 -7.91 5.24 -6.56
N LEU A 66 -7.38 5.22 -7.77
CA LEU A 66 -6.45 6.22 -8.30
C LEU A 66 -7.24 7.31 -9.03
N HIS A 67 -6.97 8.56 -8.67
CA HIS A 67 -7.45 9.76 -9.35
C HIS A 67 -6.28 10.47 -10.01
N TYR A 68 -6.23 10.45 -11.35
CA TYR A 68 -5.17 11.08 -12.12
C TYR A 68 -5.45 12.57 -12.31
N ALA A 69 -4.39 13.38 -12.38
CA ALA A 69 -4.48 14.81 -12.60
C ALA A 69 -5.11 15.19 -13.95
N ASP A 70 -5.13 14.28 -14.91
CA ASP A 70 -5.80 14.43 -16.21
C ASP A 70 -7.30 14.10 -16.17
N GLY A 71 -7.85 13.80 -14.99
CA GLY A 71 -9.25 13.44 -14.79
C GLY A 71 -9.56 11.95 -14.97
N GLY A 72 -8.58 11.14 -15.37
CA GLY A 72 -8.71 9.69 -15.44
C GLY A 72 -8.88 9.04 -14.06
N THR A 73 -9.44 7.83 -14.04
CA THR A 73 -9.49 6.99 -12.83
C THR A 73 -9.09 5.55 -13.11
N THR A 74 -8.57 4.88 -12.10
CA THR A 74 -8.28 3.43 -12.10
C THR A 74 -8.69 2.87 -10.74
N VAL A 75 -9.44 1.77 -10.73
CA VAL A 75 -9.79 1.06 -9.49
C VAL A 75 -9.13 -0.31 -9.51
N ILE A 76 -8.36 -0.61 -8.46
CA ILE A 76 -7.58 -1.84 -8.34
C ILE A 76 -8.10 -2.62 -7.14
N ALA A 77 -8.48 -3.88 -7.38
CA ALA A 77 -8.80 -4.81 -6.31
C ALA A 77 -7.54 -5.64 -6.00
N TYR A 78 -6.95 -5.40 -4.83
CA TYR A 78 -5.80 -6.16 -4.36
C TYR A 78 -6.23 -7.39 -3.56
N ARG A 79 -5.44 -8.43 -3.72
CA ARG A 79 -5.38 -9.60 -2.87
C ARG A 79 -4.06 -9.60 -2.12
N SER A 80 -4.01 -10.32 -1.03
CA SER A 80 -2.81 -10.41 -0.21
C SER A 80 -1.70 -11.11 -0.95
N GLY A 81 -0.56 -10.43 -1.13
CA GLY A 81 0.70 -11.04 -1.53
C GLY A 81 1.62 -11.29 -0.32
N PRO A 82 2.84 -11.79 -0.55
CA PRO A 82 3.80 -12.09 0.50
C PRO A 82 4.34 -10.80 1.15
N SER A 83 4.74 -10.91 2.42
CA SER A 83 5.51 -9.88 3.12
C SER A 83 6.84 -10.44 3.62
N VAL A 84 7.90 -9.63 3.50
CA VAL A 84 9.26 -9.99 3.91
C VAL A 84 9.87 -8.81 4.63
N ARG A 85 10.56 -9.07 5.74
CA ARG A 85 11.36 -8.08 6.45
C ARG A 85 12.83 -8.30 6.17
N LEU A 86 13.52 -7.28 5.66
CA LEU A 86 14.95 -7.35 5.33
C LEU A 86 15.65 -6.06 5.83
N VAL A 87 16.70 -6.22 6.64
CA VAL A 87 17.50 -5.11 7.22
C VAL A 87 16.63 -4.00 7.86
N GLY A 88 15.58 -4.38 8.58
CA GLY A 88 14.70 -3.43 9.30
C GLY A 88 13.63 -2.75 8.45
N VAL A 89 13.64 -2.90 7.13
CA VAL A 89 12.58 -2.46 6.23
C VAL A 89 11.56 -3.58 6.05
N ASN A 90 10.29 -3.28 6.25
CA ASN A 90 9.21 -4.21 5.93
C ASN A 90 8.81 -3.99 4.46
N THR A 91 8.90 -5.04 3.66
CA THR A 91 8.43 -5.04 2.28
C THR A 91 7.17 -5.89 2.18
N ALA A 92 6.09 -5.29 1.72
CA ALA A 92 4.85 -6.00 1.40
C ALA A 92 4.60 -5.94 -0.11
N VAL A 93 4.19 -7.06 -0.69
CA VAL A 93 3.74 -7.14 -2.08
C VAL A 93 2.24 -7.39 -2.08
N LEU A 94 1.51 -6.64 -2.91
CA LEU A 94 0.09 -6.82 -3.14
C LEU A 94 -0.12 -7.14 -4.62
N ASP A 95 -0.75 -8.29 -4.86
CA ASP A 95 -1.14 -8.72 -6.20
C ASP A 95 -2.60 -8.35 -6.44
N GLY A 96 -2.88 -7.70 -7.55
CA GLY A 96 -4.20 -7.15 -7.84
C GLY A 96 -4.59 -7.21 -9.30
N VAL A 97 -5.83 -6.81 -9.57
CA VAL A 97 -6.36 -6.65 -10.91
C VAL A 97 -7.09 -5.32 -10.99
N VAL A 98 -6.89 -4.61 -12.09
CA VAL A 98 -7.66 -3.39 -12.38
C VAL A 98 -9.10 -3.79 -12.73
N VAL A 99 -10.04 -3.46 -11.84
CA VAL A 99 -11.45 -3.83 -12.01
C VAL A 99 -12.26 -2.76 -12.74
N SER A 100 -11.80 -1.51 -12.75
CA SER A 100 -12.45 -0.40 -13.44
C SER A 100 -11.46 0.69 -13.87
N GLY A 101 -11.85 1.50 -14.86
CA GLY A 101 -11.07 2.64 -15.33
C GLY A 101 -9.95 2.29 -16.31
N ARG A 102 -8.92 3.14 -16.36
CA ARG A 102 -7.75 2.99 -17.23
C ARG A 102 -7.02 1.69 -16.90
N GLY A 103 -6.83 0.84 -17.91
CA GLY A 103 -6.16 -0.46 -17.76
C GLY A 103 -7.06 -1.57 -17.21
N LYS A 104 -8.40 -1.44 -17.28
CA LYS A 104 -9.32 -2.51 -16.84
C LYS A 104 -8.94 -3.88 -17.41
N GLY A 105 -8.85 -4.88 -16.53
CA GLY A 105 -8.46 -6.26 -16.85
C GLY A 105 -6.97 -6.53 -16.68
N SER A 106 -6.13 -5.49 -16.63
CA SER A 106 -4.69 -5.61 -16.40
C SER A 106 -4.36 -6.11 -15.00
N VAL A 107 -3.26 -6.85 -14.89
CA VAL A 107 -2.67 -7.25 -13.62
C VAL A 107 -1.96 -6.05 -13.00
N ALA A 108 -2.12 -5.87 -11.69
CA ALA A 108 -1.44 -4.85 -10.92
C ALA A 108 -0.59 -5.49 -9.83
N GLU A 109 0.63 -5.01 -9.63
CA GLU A 109 1.49 -5.40 -8.51
C GLU A 109 1.92 -4.12 -7.78
N LYS A 110 1.70 -4.08 -6.47
CA LYS A 110 2.13 -2.98 -5.61
C LYS A 110 3.13 -3.47 -4.58
N THR A 111 4.33 -2.93 -4.64
CA THR A 111 5.36 -3.13 -3.62
C THR A 111 5.37 -1.94 -2.67
N ILE A 112 5.33 -2.22 -1.38
CA ILE A 112 5.29 -1.25 -0.28
C ILE A 112 6.51 -1.45 0.60
N HIS A 113 7.35 -0.42 0.72
CA HIS A 113 8.49 -0.39 1.61
C HIS A 113 8.18 0.52 2.79
N THR A 114 7.79 -0.10 3.90
CA THR A 114 7.44 0.58 5.13
C THR A 114 8.73 0.92 5.88
N LEU A 115 8.94 2.21 6.12
CA LEU A 115 10.05 2.66 6.97
C LEU A 115 9.72 2.36 8.44
N PRO A 116 10.71 2.14 9.31
CA PRO A 116 10.47 2.10 10.74
C PRO A 116 9.90 3.45 11.21
N ALA A 117 8.59 3.52 11.44
CA ALA A 117 7.99 4.63 12.15
C ALA A 117 7.92 4.25 13.63
N GLY A 118 8.75 4.92 14.43
CA GLY A 118 8.81 4.70 15.87
C GLY A 118 10.00 3.87 16.34
N LEU A 119 10.20 3.88 17.65
CA LEU A 119 11.20 3.03 18.29
C LEU A 119 10.69 1.58 18.30
N PRO A 120 11.56 0.56 18.27
CA PRO A 120 11.15 -0.84 18.41
C PRO A 120 10.24 -1.12 19.62
N THR A 121 10.31 -0.25 20.64
CA THR A 121 9.48 -0.27 21.84
C THR A 121 8.00 0.05 21.58
N ASP A 122 7.66 0.79 20.53
CA ASP A 122 6.28 1.22 20.26
C ASP A 122 5.38 0.03 19.88
N CYS A 123 5.97 -1.06 19.40
CA CYS A 123 5.27 -2.33 19.21
C CYS A 123 4.88 -3.02 20.53
N VAL A 124 5.61 -2.75 21.62
CA VAL A 124 5.42 -3.35 22.94
C VAL A 124 4.54 -2.48 23.83
N LEU A 125 4.44 -1.17 23.53
CA LEU A 125 3.56 -0.25 24.23
C LEU A 125 2.10 -0.53 23.90
N ALA A 126 1.21 -0.28 24.86
CA ALA A 126 -0.23 -0.60 24.78
C ALA A 126 -0.97 0.06 23.59
N GLY A 127 -0.35 1.02 22.89
CA GLY A 127 -0.90 1.68 21.72
C GLY A 127 -0.57 1.02 20.37
N GLY A 128 0.48 0.20 20.30
CA GLY A 128 1.02 -0.35 19.05
C GLY A 128 1.47 0.73 18.04
N ILE A 129 1.89 0.28 16.85
CA ILE A 129 2.18 1.18 15.73
C ILE A 129 0.85 1.57 15.08
N LYS A 130 0.48 2.85 15.20
CA LYS A 130 -0.78 3.38 14.63
C LYS A 130 -0.59 4.06 13.28
N HIS A 131 0.65 4.45 12.97
CA HIS A 131 0.96 5.32 11.85
C HIS A 131 2.33 4.97 11.30
N THR A 132 2.43 4.85 9.98
CA THR A 132 3.71 4.65 9.31
C THR A 132 3.74 5.31 7.92
N ILE A 133 4.94 5.72 7.51
CA ILE A 133 5.19 6.20 6.15
C ILE A 133 5.83 5.06 5.33
N ALA A 134 5.37 4.90 4.09
CA ALA A 134 5.95 3.95 3.16
C ALA A 134 6.28 4.59 1.80
N PHE A 135 7.28 4.02 1.13
CA PHE A 135 7.53 4.24 -0.28
C PHE A 135 6.90 3.12 -1.08
N THR A 136 6.25 3.46 -2.18
CA THR A 136 5.51 2.50 -2.98
C THR A 136 5.93 2.50 -4.42
N HIS A 137 5.88 1.31 -5.03
CA HIS A 137 6.00 1.13 -6.45
C HIS A 137 4.82 0.30 -6.93
N LEU A 138 4.05 0.84 -7.88
CA LEU A 138 2.92 0.18 -8.51
C LEU A 138 3.27 -0.08 -9.96
N SER A 139 3.11 -1.33 -10.40
CA SER A 139 3.20 -1.70 -11.80
C SER A 139 1.84 -2.24 -12.28
N ILE A 140 1.44 -1.83 -13.49
CA ILE A 140 0.23 -2.32 -14.15
C ILE A 140 0.62 -2.85 -15.52
N HIS A 141 0.33 -4.10 -15.79
CA HIS A 141 0.71 -4.81 -17.01
C HIS A 141 -0.52 -5.47 -17.66
N PRO A 142 -0.64 -5.43 -19.00
CA PRO A 142 -1.74 -6.05 -19.73
C PRO A 142 -1.96 -7.53 -19.42
#